data_AF-H0EJH4-F1
#
_entry.id   AF-H0EJH4-F1
#
_cell.length_a   1.000
_cell.length_b   1.000
_cell.length_c   1.000
_cell.angle_alpha   90.00
_cell.angle_beta   90.00
_cell.angle_gamma   90.00
#
_symmetry.space_group_name_H-M   'P 1'
#
loop_
_entity.id
_entity.type
_entity.pdbx_description
1 polymer ?
#
loop_
_entity_poly.entity_id
_entity_poly.type
_entity_poly.pdbx_seq_one_letter_code
_entity_poly.pdbx_strand_id
1 'polypeptide(L)'
;MSVNRVLCLGGILAGWVTLGTCGVAPPTYDGTYAAVRLREDFKKSVLVVEKSTVLGGHVDTYNTRYIDLRTGKPSAFVPQDPTAALGAFAAQAYQYPYLVDGYSLPDPVPADLLLPFGDFVKKYNLAAAIPTFLRFGSNLGNMNTATTLYVLMNFGIPQLANDYLITSRHDNSELYRAAAKLLGKDVLYSSTVKDAECTARGTHVLKIKTKDGTQTVYAKKLLITIPPTKDNMNPFNPTDAEAKLYEKFKYGTYWTGLVRGGIPDGISVQNSANGSPYYLPGSPYVENFDFTGVPGLHSFHAVSTDGFPLNTEVGATVFTTAQLVSMTLAKTFNVQGVPKVESDF
;
A
#
# COMPACT_ATOMS: atom_id res chain seq x y z
N MET A 1 -21.67 33.08 -23.58
CA MET A 1 -22.15 32.21 -22.47
C MET A 1 -20.97 31.93 -21.54
N SER A 2 -20.97 32.54 -20.34
CA SER A 2 -19.92 32.38 -19.33
C SER A 2 -20.08 31.01 -18.67
N VAL A 3 -19.23 30.05 -19.04
CA VAL A 3 -19.22 28.72 -18.45
C VAL A 3 -18.28 28.75 -17.24
N ASN A 4 -18.85 28.75 -16.03
CA ASN A 4 -18.10 28.52 -14.79
C ASN A 4 -17.76 27.03 -14.68
N ARG A 5 -16.73 26.57 -15.41
CA ARG A 5 -16.19 25.22 -15.26
C ARG A 5 -14.89 25.27 -14.45
N VAL A 6 -14.85 24.49 -13.38
CA VAL A 6 -13.62 24.05 -12.71
C VAL A 6 -13.27 22.70 -13.32
N LEU A 7 -12.08 22.58 -13.91
CA LEU A 7 -11.60 21.32 -14.45
C LEU A 7 -10.77 20.63 -13.37
N CYS A 8 -11.23 19.45 -12.91
CA CYS A 8 -10.49 18.57 -12.02
C CYS A 8 -9.82 17.50 -12.88
N LEU A 9 -8.48 17.48 -12.87
CA LEU A 9 -7.69 16.46 -13.56
C LEU A 9 -7.27 15.42 -12.54
N GLY A 10 -8.12 14.42 -12.38
CA GLY A 10 -7.83 13.22 -11.61
C GLY A 10 -7.18 12.17 -12.50
N GLY A 11 -5.91 11.88 -12.25
CA GLY A 11 -5.32 10.61 -12.67
C GLY A 11 -5.76 9.58 -11.66
N ILE A 12 -6.67 8.69 -12.05
CA ILE A 12 -6.73 7.39 -11.39
C ILE A 12 -5.34 6.80 -11.65
N LEU A 13 -4.58 6.51 -10.59
CA LEU A 13 -3.54 5.48 -10.66
C LEU A 13 -4.28 4.19 -11.06
N ALA A 14 -4.48 4.03 -12.37
CA ALA A 14 -5.06 2.84 -12.95
C ALA A 14 -4.13 1.69 -12.55
N GLY A 15 -4.67 0.74 -11.79
CA GLY A 15 -3.95 -0.48 -11.43
C GLY A 15 -4.02 -0.92 -9.98
N TRP A 16 -4.76 -0.25 -9.09
CA TRP A 16 -4.84 -0.67 -7.69
C TRP A 16 -6.30 -0.85 -7.24
N VAL A 17 -6.93 -1.89 -7.79
CA VAL A 17 -7.83 -2.67 -6.93
C VAL A 17 -6.89 -3.48 -6.06
N THR A 18 -6.70 -3.07 -4.82
CA THR A 18 -6.23 -3.99 -3.80
C THR A 18 -7.24 -5.13 -3.78
N LEU A 19 -6.92 -6.21 -4.50
CA LEU A 19 -7.45 -7.53 -4.21
C LEU A 19 -7.25 -7.69 -2.71
N GLY A 20 -8.37 -7.75 -1.99
CA GLY A 20 -8.42 -7.62 -0.55
C GLY A 20 -7.34 -8.48 0.09
N THR A 21 -6.32 -7.83 0.62
CA THR A 21 -5.41 -8.47 1.55
C THR A 21 -6.25 -8.80 2.76
N CYS A 22 -6.50 -10.10 2.94
CA CYS A 22 -7.16 -10.65 4.10
C CYS A 22 -6.27 -10.40 5.31
N GLY A 23 -6.49 -9.25 5.93
CA GLY A 23 -5.68 -8.83 7.05
C GLY A 23 -6.15 -7.49 7.55
N VAL A 24 -7.38 -7.42 8.09
CA VAL A 24 -7.77 -6.66 9.30
C VAL A 24 -9.15 -7.21 9.72
N ALA A 25 -9.26 -7.89 10.86
CA ALA A 25 -10.55 -8.21 11.53
C ALA A 25 -11.08 -6.93 12.20
N PRO A 26 -12.41 -6.62 12.29
CA PRO A 26 -13.56 -7.52 12.62
C PRO A 26 -14.85 -7.26 11.75
N PRO A 27 -16.03 -7.95 11.90
CA PRO A 27 -16.57 -8.82 12.97
C PRO A 27 -17.09 -10.18 12.44
N THR A 28 -16.42 -11.29 12.75
CA THR A 28 -16.93 -12.65 12.39
C THR A 28 -16.88 -13.67 13.53
N TYR A 29 -16.39 -13.28 14.71
CA TYR A 29 -16.35 -14.12 15.91
C TYR A 29 -17.73 -14.37 16.54
N ASP A 30 -18.77 -13.64 16.13
CA ASP A 30 -20.09 -13.69 16.76
C ASP A 30 -20.81 -15.03 16.56
N GLY A 31 -20.65 -15.69 15.40
CA GLY A 31 -21.35 -16.93 15.08
C GLY A 31 -20.92 -18.11 15.98
N THR A 32 -19.61 -18.34 16.08
CA THR A 32 -19.05 -19.40 16.92
C THR A 32 -19.26 -19.10 18.41
N TYR A 33 -19.05 -17.85 18.85
CA TYR A 33 -19.29 -17.45 20.23
C TYR A 33 -20.76 -17.62 20.62
N ALA A 34 -21.70 -17.12 19.81
CA ALA A 34 -23.13 -17.26 20.07
C ALA A 34 -23.56 -18.74 20.11
N ALA A 35 -23.06 -19.56 19.18
CA ALA A 35 -23.36 -21.00 19.16
C ALA A 35 -22.88 -21.70 20.44
N VAL A 36 -21.68 -21.38 20.92
CA VAL A 36 -21.15 -21.91 22.19
C VAL A 36 -22.00 -21.44 23.37
N ARG A 37 -22.34 -20.15 23.47
CA ARG A 37 -23.14 -19.64 24.59
C ARG A 37 -24.55 -20.24 24.61
N LEU A 38 -25.19 -20.34 23.44
CA LEU A 38 -26.52 -20.95 23.30
C LEU A 38 -26.53 -22.43 23.71
N ARG A 39 -25.48 -23.18 23.38
CA ARG A 39 -25.36 -24.59 23.78
C ARG A 39 -24.99 -24.74 25.25
N GLU A 40 -23.97 -24.02 25.72
CA GLU A 40 -23.37 -24.25 27.03
C GLU A 40 -24.11 -23.55 28.15
N ASP A 41 -24.50 -22.29 28.00
CA ASP A 41 -25.15 -21.53 29.07
C ASP A 41 -26.67 -21.68 29.01
N PHE A 42 -27.23 -21.75 27.80
CA PHE A 42 -28.68 -21.77 27.60
C PHE A 42 -29.25 -23.15 27.22
N LYS A 43 -28.40 -24.17 27.12
CA LYS A 43 -28.76 -25.57 26.86
C LYS A 43 -29.69 -25.75 25.64
N LYS A 44 -29.50 -24.94 24.61
CA LYS A 44 -30.23 -25.04 23.34
C LYS A 44 -29.50 -25.96 22.37
N SER A 45 -30.25 -26.67 21.54
CA SER A 45 -29.69 -27.39 20.40
C SER A 45 -29.31 -26.40 19.31
N VAL A 46 -28.06 -26.44 18.85
CA VAL A 46 -27.50 -25.51 17.86
C VAL A 46 -26.82 -26.31 16.75
N LEU A 47 -27.05 -25.91 15.49
CA LEU A 47 -26.32 -26.36 14.31
C LEU A 47 -25.56 -25.16 13.73
N VAL A 48 -24.24 -25.29 13.56
CA VAL A 48 -23.40 -24.28 12.90
C VAL A 48 -23.14 -24.76 11.48
N VAL A 49 -23.45 -23.93 10.48
CA VAL A 49 -23.19 -24.20 9.07
C VAL A 49 -22.09 -23.28 8.60
N GLU A 50 -20.94 -23.85 8.28
CA GLU A 50 -19.75 -23.14 7.79
C GLU A 50 -19.48 -23.57 6.35
N LYS A 51 -19.13 -22.61 5.50
CA LYS A 51 -18.80 -22.84 4.08
C LYS A 51 -17.36 -23.35 3.94
N SER A 52 -16.46 -22.90 4.80
CA SER A 52 -15.07 -23.35 4.87
C SER A 52 -14.93 -24.74 5.49
N THR A 53 -13.76 -25.35 5.33
CA THR A 53 -13.42 -26.64 5.99
C THR A 53 -13.07 -26.48 7.47
N VAL A 54 -12.95 -25.24 7.96
CA VAL A 54 -12.64 -24.90 9.36
C VAL A 54 -13.51 -23.73 9.86
N LEU A 55 -13.82 -23.69 11.16
CA LEU A 55 -14.49 -22.56 11.81
C LEU A 55 -13.48 -21.43 12.08
N GLY A 56 -13.91 -20.17 12.00
CA GLY A 56 -13.06 -19.02 12.33
C GLY A 56 -13.33 -17.77 11.48
N GLY A 57 -13.96 -17.94 10.31
CA GLY A 57 -14.22 -16.83 9.40
C GLY A 57 -12.91 -16.18 8.95
N HIS A 58 -12.73 -14.89 9.23
CA HIS A 58 -11.48 -14.17 8.93
C HIS A 58 -10.35 -14.45 9.95
N VAL A 59 -10.61 -15.25 10.98
CA VAL A 59 -9.59 -15.69 11.94
C VAL A 59 -8.92 -16.94 11.41
N ASP A 60 -8.04 -16.75 10.43
CA ASP A 60 -7.07 -17.76 10.01
C ASP A 60 -5.71 -17.46 10.65
N THR A 61 -5.25 -18.34 11.54
CA THR A 61 -3.88 -18.28 12.06
C THR A 61 -2.95 -18.92 11.03
N TYR A 62 -2.60 -18.18 9.99
CA TYR A 62 -1.52 -18.61 9.10
C TYR A 62 -0.20 -18.64 9.87
N ASN A 63 0.57 -19.69 9.67
CA ASN A 63 1.88 -19.83 10.29
C ASN A 63 2.85 -18.86 9.59
N THR A 64 3.02 -17.66 10.12
CA THR A 64 4.03 -16.73 9.59
C THR A 64 5.44 -17.25 9.90
N ARG A 65 6.29 -17.28 8.88
CA ARG A 65 7.73 -17.58 8.98
C ARG A 65 8.53 -16.37 8.56
N TYR A 66 9.47 -15.96 9.40
CA TYR A 66 10.40 -14.88 9.08
C TYR A 66 11.60 -15.46 8.33
N ILE A 67 11.81 -15.00 7.10
CA ILE A 67 12.85 -15.50 6.19
C ILE A 67 13.59 -14.31 5.61
N ASP A 68 14.92 -14.40 5.55
CA ASP A 68 15.71 -13.45 4.76
C ASP A 68 15.62 -13.84 3.29
N LEU A 69 14.69 -13.22 2.55
CA LEU A 69 14.38 -13.61 1.18
C LEU A 69 15.58 -13.49 0.23
N ARG A 70 16.54 -12.61 0.52
CA ARG A 70 17.79 -12.48 -0.27
C ARG A 70 18.60 -13.77 -0.26
N THR A 71 18.55 -14.50 0.85
CA THR A 71 19.29 -15.75 1.05
C THR A 71 18.39 -16.99 1.00
N GLY A 72 17.08 -16.78 1.11
CA GLY A 72 16.09 -17.82 1.28
C GLY A 72 16.07 -18.47 2.65
N LYS A 73 16.96 -18.14 3.60
CA LYS A 73 17.14 -18.85 4.88
C LYS A 73 16.27 -18.27 6.00
N PRO A 74 15.94 -19.06 7.05
CA PRO A 74 15.25 -18.55 8.23
C PRO A 74 15.94 -17.33 8.84
N SER A 75 15.13 -16.35 9.24
CA SER A 75 15.62 -15.17 9.96
C SER A 75 15.78 -15.47 11.45
N ALA A 76 16.76 -14.82 12.08
CA ALA A 76 16.91 -14.85 13.53
C ALA A 76 15.94 -13.88 14.25
N PHE A 77 15.07 -13.19 13.49
CA PHE A 77 14.08 -12.29 14.05
C PHE A 77 13.07 -13.04 14.94
N VAL A 78 12.86 -12.50 16.14
CA VAL A 78 11.87 -12.99 17.09
C VAL A 78 10.89 -11.84 17.36
N PRO A 79 9.60 -11.97 16.96
CA PRO A 79 8.58 -10.98 17.28
C PRO A 79 8.53 -10.70 18.77
N GLN A 80 8.51 -9.42 19.13
CA GLN A 80 8.32 -8.96 20.50
C GLN A 80 6.91 -8.37 20.63
N ASP A 81 6.40 -8.29 21.87
CA ASP A 81 5.15 -7.58 22.14
C ASP A 81 5.32 -6.09 21.77
N PRO A 82 4.55 -5.57 20.80
CA PRO A 82 4.69 -4.19 20.33
C PRO A 82 4.00 -3.17 21.25
N THR A 83 3.26 -3.59 22.28
CA THR A 83 2.34 -2.72 23.05
C THR A 83 3.02 -1.48 23.62
N ALA A 84 4.14 -1.65 24.34
CA ALA A 84 4.86 -0.51 24.92
C ALA A 84 5.45 0.42 23.86
N ALA A 85 5.98 -0.15 22.78
CA ALA A 85 6.55 0.63 21.67
C ALA A 85 5.45 1.41 20.91
N LEU A 86 4.28 0.82 20.69
CA LEU A 86 3.14 1.51 20.08
C LEU A 86 2.60 2.62 20.99
N GLY A 87 2.59 2.42 22.31
CA GLY A 87 2.26 3.49 23.26
C GLY A 87 3.25 4.67 23.19
N ALA A 88 4.55 4.38 23.13
CA ALA A 88 5.59 5.40 22.98
C ALA A 88 5.50 6.12 21.62
N PHE A 89 5.22 5.39 20.55
CA PHE A 89 4.99 5.96 19.21
C PHE A 89 3.76 6.86 19.20
N ALA A 90 2.64 6.42 19.79
CA ALA A 90 1.43 7.22 19.90
C ALA A 90 1.70 8.55 20.61
N ALA A 91 2.46 8.54 21.72
CA ALA A 91 2.84 9.76 22.43
C ALA A 91 3.64 10.75 21.56
N GLN A 92 4.38 10.27 20.54
CA GLN A 92 5.02 11.15 19.56
C GLN A 92 4.04 11.58 18.47
N ALA A 93 3.25 10.67 17.91
CA ALA A 93 2.28 10.97 16.85
C ALA A 93 1.28 12.07 17.28
N TYR A 94 0.81 12.04 18.52
CA TYR A 94 -0.10 13.05 19.07
C TYR A 94 0.50 14.45 19.26
N GLN A 95 1.82 14.62 19.14
CA GLN A 95 2.43 15.95 19.06
C GLN A 95 2.25 16.61 17.69
N TYR A 96 1.85 15.83 16.68
CA TYR A 96 1.70 16.29 15.30
C TYR A 96 0.26 16.04 14.78
N PRO A 97 -0.79 16.50 15.48
CA PRO A 97 -2.17 16.20 15.11
C PRO A 97 -2.55 16.73 13.73
N TYR A 98 -1.89 17.79 13.27
CA TYR A 98 -2.08 18.39 11.94
C TYR A 98 -1.71 17.47 10.78
N LEU A 99 -0.95 16.38 11.02
CA LEU A 99 -0.61 15.42 9.95
C LEU A 99 -1.83 14.61 9.47
N VAL A 100 -2.92 14.56 10.25
CA VAL A 100 -4.19 13.95 9.83
C VAL A 100 -4.78 14.69 8.63
N ASP A 101 -4.57 16.00 8.54
CA ASP A 101 -5.11 16.86 7.48
C ASP A 101 -4.19 16.95 6.24
N GLY A 102 -3.00 16.34 6.30
CA GLY A 102 -2.04 16.33 5.20
C GLY A 102 -0.72 17.02 5.52
N TYR A 103 -0.12 17.65 4.50
CA TYR A 103 1.22 18.26 4.56
C TYR A 103 1.22 19.74 5.01
N SER A 104 0.27 20.13 5.86
CA SER A 104 0.23 21.48 6.46
C SER A 104 1.23 21.57 7.62
N LEU A 105 2.52 21.59 7.27
CA LEU A 105 3.62 21.60 8.24
C LEU A 105 3.92 23.02 8.75
N PRO A 106 4.28 23.18 10.04
CA PRO A 106 4.79 24.46 10.54
C PRO A 106 6.18 24.76 9.96
N ASP A 107 6.57 26.05 10.00
CA ASP A 107 7.89 26.53 9.60
C ASP A 107 8.63 27.10 10.83
N PRO A 108 9.75 26.50 11.29
CA PRO A 108 10.42 25.34 10.70
C PRO A 108 9.70 24.02 10.96
N VAL A 109 9.91 23.04 10.06
CA VAL A 109 9.43 21.66 10.26
C VAL A 109 10.13 21.06 11.49
N PRO A 110 9.39 20.43 12.43
CA PRO A 110 9.97 19.82 13.62
C PRO A 110 11.08 18.83 13.26
N ALA A 111 12.22 18.95 13.93
CA ALA A 111 13.43 18.18 13.61
C ALA A 111 13.19 16.66 13.63
N ASP A 112 12.33 16.18 14.53
CA ASP A 112 12.02 14.76 14.65
C ASP A 112 11.27 14.19 13.44
N LEU A 113 10.44 15.00 12.78
CA LEU A 113 9.77 14.60 11.54
C LEU A 113 10.76 14.43 10.38
N LEU A 114 11.95 15.05 10.47
CA LEU A 114 13.00 15.00 9.47
C LEU A 114 14.01 13.86 9.70
N LEU A 115 13.96 13.19 10.85
CA LEU A 115 14.87 12.09 11.16
C LEU A 115 14.67 10.91 10.19
N PRO A 116 15.74 10.19 9.81
CA PRO A 116 15.61 8.82 9.33
C PRO A 116 14.84 8.00 10.36
N PHE A 117 13.85 7.23 9.91
CA PHE A 117 12.95 6.55 10.84
C PHE A 117 13.66 5.51 11.71
N GLY A 118 14.77 4.92 11.26
CA GLY A 118 15.63 4.09 12.11
C GLY A 118 16.20 4.83 13.32
N ASP A 119 16.55 6.11 13.16
CA ASP A 119 17.02 6.97 14.25
C ASP A 119 15.87 7.39 15.16
N PHE A 120 14.68 7.64 14.61
CA PHE A 120 13.48 7.89 15.39
C PHE A 120 13.09 6.67 16.24
N VAL A 121 13.13 5.47 15.67
CA VAL A 121 12.92 4.20 16.37
C VAL A 121 13.92 4.04 17.52
N LYS A 122 15.20 4.35 17.28
CA LYS A 122 16.23 4.32 18.32
C LYS A 122 15.96 5.34 19.42
N LYS A 123 15.64 6.59 19.04
CA LYS A 123 15.41 7.72 19.96
C LYS A 123 14.26 7.42 20.94
N TYR A 124 13.20 6.78 20.47
CA TYR A 124 11.99 6.52 21.25
C TYR A 124 11.79 5.06 21.67
N ASN A 125 12.79 4.21 21.46
CA ASN A 125 12.76 2.78 21.80
C ASN A 125 11.56 2.03 21.18
N LEU A 126 11.40 2.17 19.86
CA LEU A 126 10.22 1.66 19.14
C LEU A 126 10.44 0.32 18.43
N ALA A 127 11.59 -0.33 18.65
CA ALA A 127 12.03 -1.50 17.87
C ALA A 127 11.02 -2.66 17.89
N ALA A 128 10.32 -2.86 19.01
CA ALA A 128 9.30 -3.92 19.13
C ALA A 128 8.09 -3.73 18.18
N ALA A 129 7.81 -2.50 17.76
CA ALA A 129 6.71 -2.18 16.85
C ALA A 129 7.09 -2.22 15.36
N ILE A 130 8.35 -2.54 15.02
CA ILE A 130 8.84 -2.59 13.63
C ILE A 130 7.98 -3.44 12.69
N PRO A 131 7.52 -4.65 13.07
CA PRO A 131 6.62 -5.43 12.20
C PRO A 131 5.29 -4.72 11.91
N THR A 132 4.79 -3.92 12.85
CA THR A 132 3.57 -3.13 12.66
C THR A 132 3.84 -2.00 11.68
N PHE A 133 4.95 -1.26 11.84
CA PHE A 133 5.31 -0.19 10.92
C PHE A 133 5.54 -0.70 9.50
N LEU A 134 6.21 -1.85 9.34
CA LEU A 134 6.48 -2.43 8.03
C LEU A 134 5.18 -2.74 7.27
N ARG A 135 4.19 -3.33 7.95
CA ARG A 135 2.88 -3.64 7.37
C ARG A 135 2.17 -2.44 6.74
N PHE A 136 2.38 -1.25 7.28
CA PHE A 136 1.73 -0.02 6.78
C PHE A 136 2.64 0.86 5.94
N GLY A 137 3.96 0.73 6.10
CA GLY A 137 4.96 1.62 5.50
C GLY A 137 5.87 0.95 4.49
N SER A 138 5.61 -0.29 4.08
CA SER A 138 6.48 -1.02 3.14
C SER A 138 6.65 -0.30 1.81
N ASN A 139 5.60 0.39 1.33
CA ASN A 139 5.63 1.28 0.16
C ASN A 139 6.69 2.40 0.21
N LEU A 140 7.21 2.75 1.39
CA LEU A 140 8.30 3.71 1.56
C LEU A 140 9.68 3.12 1.23
N GLY A 141 9.73 1.82 0.91
CA GLY A 141 10.96 1.12 0.60
C GLY A 141 11.79 0.83 1.85
N ASN A 142 13.04 1.29 1.89
CA ASN A 142 13.89 1.08 3.06
C ASN A 142 13.46 1.99 4.21
N MET A 143 12.61 1.44 5.09
CA MET A 143 12.07 2.16 6.24
C MET A 143 13.14 2.61 7.24
N ASN A 144 14.33 1.99 7.28
CA ASN A 144 15.39 2.46 8.18
C ASN A 144 15.88 3.88 7.80
N THR A 145 15.83 4.19 6.50
CA THR A 145 16.30 5.48 5.94
C THR A 145 15.16 6.40 5.51
N ALA A 146 13.91 5.94 5.52
CA ALA A 146 12.76 6.75 5.18
C ALA A 146 12.61 7.93 6.17
N THR A 147 12.22 9.10 5.68
CA THR A 147 11.95 10.26 6.54
C THR A 147 10.74 9.98 7.42
N THR A 148 10.87 10.20 8.73
CA THR A 148 9.86 9.89 9.75
C THR A 148 8.49 10.49 9.43
N LEU A 149 8.46 11.70 8.87
CA LEU A 149 7.23 12.33 8.39
C LEU A 149 6.39 11.38 7.53
N TYR A 150 6.99 10.72 6.52
CA TYR A 150 6.24 9.84 5.62
C TYR A 150 5.75 8.57 6.30
N VAL A 151 6.47 8.09 7.32
CA VAL A 151 6.03 6.94 8.12
C VAL A 151 4.80 7.31 8.94
N LEU A 152 4.80 8.47 9.61
CA LEU A 152 3.64 8.99 10.34
C LEU A 152 2.43 9.24 9.42
N MET A 153 2.66 9.62 8.17
CA MET A 153 1.59 9.78 7.17
C MET A 153 0.98 8.44 6.72
N ASN A 154 1.74 7.34 6.75
CA ASN A 154 1.23 6.00 6.41
C ASN A 154 0.63 5.29 7.63
N PHE A 155 1.25 5.46 8.80
CA PHE A 155 0.82 4.89 10.07
C PHE A 155 0.87 5.96 11.17
N GLY A 156 -0.23 6.68 11.32
CA GLY A 156 -0.39 7.78 12.26
C GLY A 156 -1.56 7.57 13.21
N ILE A 157 -2.12 8.68 13.70
CA ILE A 157 -3.25 8.69 14.64
C ILE A 157 -4.45 7.86 14.13
N PRO A 158 -4.90 7.95 12.86
CA PRO A 158 -6.05 7.17 12.39
C PRO A 158 -5.83 5.65 12.45
N GLN A 159 -4.63 5.20 12.07
CA GLN A 159 -4.28 3.77 12.10
C GLN A 159 -4.11 3.27 13.54
N LEU A 160 -3.56 4.09 14.44
CA LEU A 160 -3.48 3.78 15.88
C LEU A 160 -4.87 3.66 16.54
N ALA A 161 -5.84 4.45 16.10
CA ALA A 161 -7.22 4.40 16.58
C ALA A 161 -8.03 3.23 15.99
N ASN A 162 -7.48 2.51 15.00
CA ASN A 162 -8.17 1.46 14.24
C ASN A 162 -9.47 1.96 13.56
N ASP A 163 -9.47 3.22 13.10
CA ASP A 163 -10.65 3.89 12.54
C ASP A 163 -10.80 3.63 11.03
N TYR A 164 -10.94 2.35 10.65
CA TYR A 164 -11.10 1.93 9.27
C TYR A 164 -12.57 1.87 8.86
N LEU A 165 -12.87 2.47 7.71
CA LEU A 165 -14.16 2.32 7.04
C LEU A 165 -14.02 1.31 5.90
N ILE A 166 -14.81 0.25 5.95
CA ILE A 166 -14.85 -0.79 4.91
C ILE A 166 -16.25 -0.79 4.31
N THR A 167 -16.34 -0.86 2.98
CA THR A 167 -17.62 -1.01 2.29
C THR A 167 -18.25 -2.36 2.65
N SER A 168 -19.56 -2.42 2.89
CA SER A 168 -20.25 -3.68 3.24
C SER A 168 -20.15 -4.76 2.16
N ARG A 169 -19.86 -4.36 0.92
CA ARG A 169 -19.66 -5.26 -0.22
C ARG A 169 -18.18 -5.54 -0.52
N HIS A 170 -17.27 -5.03 0.31
CA HIS A 170 -15.82 -5.16 0.15
C HIS A 170 -15.32 -4.71 -1.24
N ASP A 171 -16.02 -3.74 -1.82
CA ASP A 171 -15.68 -3.13 -3.11
C ASP A 171 -15.56 -1.62 -2.95
N ASN A 172 -14.33 -1.17 -2.71
CA ASN A 172 -14.02 0.25 -2.56
C ASN A 172 -14.21 1.05 -3.87
N SER A 173 -14.32 0.38 -5.03
CA SER A 173 -14.55 1.04 -6.31
C SER A 173 -15.99 1.55 -6.47
N GLU A 174 -16.91 1.12 -5.62
CA GLU A 174 -18.32 1.51 -5.66
C GLU A 174 -18.54 3.01 -5.54
N LEU A 175 -17.79 3.66 -4.65
CA LEU A 175 -17.84 5.10 -4.47
C LEU A 175 -17.51 5.82 -5.79
N TYR A 176 -16.48 5.36 -6.48
CA TYR A 176 -16.03 5.96 -7.74
C TYR A 176 -17.00 5.67 -8.88
N ARG A 177 -17.61 4.47 -8.93
CA ARG A 177 -18.67 4.18 -9.92
C ARG A 177 -19.92 5.03 -9.68
N ALA A 178 -20.29 5.27 -8.42
CA ALA A 178 -21.37 6.18 -8.07
C ALA A 178 -21.04 7.63 -8.47
N ALA A 179 -19.82 8.10 -8.21
CA ALA A 179 -19.35 9.41 -8.63
C ALA A 179 -19.34 9.55 -10.16
N ALA A 180 -18.85 8.54 -10.89
CA ALA A 180 -18.88 8.49 -12.35
C ALA A 180 -20.31 8.62 -12.89
N LYS A 181 -21.27 7.89 -12.30
CA LYS A 181 -22.70 8.00 -12.66
C LYS A 181 -23.25 9.40 -12.41
N LEU A 182 -22.88 10.04 -11.29
CA LEU A 182 -23.31 11.40 -10.94
C LEU A 182 -22.74 12.45 -11.90
N LEU A 183 -21.44 12.35 -12.23
CA LEU A 183 -20.76 13.29 -13.11
C LEU A 183 -21.15 13.09 -14.59
N GLY A 184 -21.47 11.85 -14.99
CA GLY A 184 -21.96 11.52 -16.32
C GLY A 184 -21.07 12.07 -17.43
N LYS A 185 -21.62 12.95 -18.27
CA LYS A 185 -20.92 13.54 -19.43
C LYS A 185 -19.80 14.53 -19.09
N ASP A 186 -19.66 14.91 -17.82
CA ASP A 186 -18.62 15.84 -17.38
C ASP A 186 -17.28 15.12 -17.15
N VAL A 187 -17.24 13.79 -17.26
CA VAL A 187 -16.00 12.99 -17.21
C VAL A 187 -15.48 12.69 -18.62
N LEU A 188 -14.22 13.04 -18.87
CA LEU A 188 -13.51 12.66 -20.10
C LEU A 188 -12.61 11.44 -19.83
N TYR A 189 -13.08 10.27 -20.24
CA TYR A 189 -12.32 9.02 -20.15
C TYR A 189 -11.29 8.88 -21.28
N SER A 190 -10.28 8.02 -21.06
CA SER A 190 -9.24 7.73 -22.04
C SER A 190 -8.63 9.00 -22.64
N SER A 191 -8.31 9.96 -21.76
CA SER A 191 -7.89 11.29 -22.14
C SER A 191 -6.66 11.75 -21.36
N THR A 192 -5.80 12.55 -22.00
CA THR A 192 -4.62 13.15 -21.37
C THR A 192 -4.42 14.58 -21.85
N VAL A 193 -3.96 15.46 -20.97
CA VAL A 193 -3.56 16.82 -21.35
C VAL A 193 -2.26 16.74 -22.13
N LYS A 194 -2.24 17.30 -23.34
CA LYS A 194 -1.06 17.36 -24.21
C LYS A 194 -0.30 18.68 -24.05
N ASP A 195 -1.05 19.76 -23.85
CA ASP A 195 -0.54 21.12 -23.82
C ASP A 195 -1.57 22.00 -23.10
N ALA A 196 -1.11 22.95 -22.30
CA ALA A 196 -1.95 23.92 -21.62
C ALA A 196 -1.25 25.27 -21.52
N GLU A 197 -2.01 26.34 -21.76
CA GLU A 197 -1.53 27.71 -21.63
C GLU A 197 -2.49 28.53 -20.76
N CYS A 198 -1.96 29.56 -20.09
CA CYS A 198 -2.76 30.58 -19.44
C CYS A 198 -2.67 31.87 -20.26
N THR A 199 -3.80 32.30 -20.82
CA THR A 199 -3.88 33.54 -21.58
C THR A 199 -3.64 34.77 -20.68
N ALA A 200 -3.28 35.91 -21.27
CA ALA A 200 -3.12 37.18 -20.54
C ALA A 200 -4.39 37.63 -19.77
N ARG A 201 -5.56 37.08 -20.11
CA ARG A 201 -6.84 37.32 -19.43
C ARG A 201 -7.13 36.32 -18.30
N GLY A 202 -6.17 35.47 -17.93
CA GLY A 202 -6.30 34.46 -16.87
C GLY A 202 -7.19 33.27 -17.23
N THR A 203 -7.48 33.04 -18.52
CA THR A 203 -8.18 31.84 -18.97
C THR A 203 -7.18 30.76 -19.34
N HIS A 204 -7.35 29.57 -18.77
CA HIS A 204 -6.60 28.38 -19.14
C HIS A 204 -7.20 27.74 -20.39
N VAL A 205 -6.34 27.40 -21.35
CA VAL A 205 -6.69 26.71 -22.59
C VAL A 205 -5.92 25.39 -22.62
N LEU A 206 -6.61 24.26 -22.60
CA LEU A 206 -6.02 22.93 -22.60
C LEU A 206 -6.31 22.21 -23.91
N LYS A 207 -5.29 21.60 -24.51
CA LYS A 207 -5.43 20.63 -25.58
C LYS A 207 -5.43 19.23 -24.98
N ILE A 208 -6.57 18.58 -25.02
CA ILE A 208 -6.79 17.25 -24.45
C ILE A 208 -6.77 16.23 -25.58
N LYS A 209 -5.84 15.28 -25.53
CA LYS A 209 -5.84 14.11 -26.41
C LYS A 209 -6.89 13.14 -25.88
N THR A 210 -7.81 12.72 -26.73
CA THR A 210 -8.81 11.68 -26.47
C THR A 210 -8.66 10.56 -27.50
N LYS A 211 -9.40 9.46 -27.33
CA LYS A 211 -9.45 8.39 -28.34
C LYS A 211 -9.97 8.85 -29.72
N ASP A 212 -10.83 9.87 -29.74
CA ASP A 212 -11.51 10.34 -30.96
C ASP A 212 -10.82 11.58 -31.59
N GLY A 213 -9.66 11.98 -31.05
CA GLY A 213 -8.89 13.13 -31.51
C GLY A 213 -8.56 14.12 -30.39
N THR A 214 -8.11 15.31 -30.78
CA THR A 214 -7.76 16.38 -29.82
C THR A 214 -8.94 17.31 -29.63
N GLN A 215 -9.29 17.61 -28.37
CA GLN A 215 -10.32 18.57 -27.98
C GLN A 215 -9.70 19.75 -27.24
N THR A 216 -10.24 20.95 -27.42
CA THR A 216 -9.81 22.15 -26.70
C THR A 216 -10.79 22.49 -25.58
N VAL A 217 -10.29 22.62 -24.36
CA VAL A 217 -11.09 22.98 -23.18
C VAL A 217 -10.62 24.31 -22.62
N TYR A 218 -11.58 25.17 -22.27
CA TYR A 218 -11.35 26.46 -21.65
C TYR A 218 -11.80 26.44 -20.19
N ALA A 219 -10.95 26.89 -19.27
CA ALA A 219 -11.25 26.92 -17.84
C ALA A 219 -10.76 28.22 -17.19
N LYS A 220 -11.46 28.67 -16.15
CA LYS A 220 -11.03 29.83 -15.35
C LYS A 220 -10.03 29.47 -14.26
N LYS A 221 -10.07 28.21 -13.81
CA LYS A 221 -9.20 27.65 -12.76
C LYS A 221 -8.92 26.18 -13.09
N LEU A 222 -7.73 25.72 -12.72
CA LEU A 222 -7.34 24.32 -12.78
C LEU A 222 -7.19 23.75 -11.38
N LEU A 223 -7.75 22.56 -11.16
CA LEU A 223 -7.46 21.72 -10.01
C LEU A 223 -6.72 20.48 -10.53
N ILE A 224 -5.45 20.35 -10.14
CA ILE A 224 -4.56 19.28 -10.58
C ILE A 224 -4.40 18.30 -9.42
N THR A 225 -4.85 17.06 -9.61
CA THR A 225 -4.75 16.00 -8.60
C THR A 225 -4.04 14.75 -9.12
N ILE A 226 -3.38 14.85 -10.28
CA ILE A 226 -2.37 13.88 -10.74
C ILE A 226 -1.08 14.02 -9.91
N PRO A 227 -0.25 12.96 -9.80
CA PRO A 227 1.05 13.06 -9.16
C PRO A 227 1.92 14.15 -9.82
N PRO A 228 2.53 15.08 -9.06
CA PRO A 228 3.25 16.24 -9.60
C PRO A 228 4.68 15.88 -10.05
N THR A 229 4.82 14.82 -10.85
CA THR A 229 6.11 14.45 -11.46
C THR A 229 6.44 15.37 -12.63
N LYS A 230 7.72 15.48 -12.97
CA LYS A 230 8.17 16.25 -14.15
C LYS A 230 7.35 15.92 -15.40
N ASP A 231 7.22 14.63 -15.74
CA ASP A 231 6.52 14.21 -16.96
C ASP A 231 5.03 14.54 -16.93
N ASN A 232 4.37 14.39 -15.78
CA ASN A 232 2.96 14.74 -15.62
C ASN A 232 2.71 16.25 -15.69
N MET A 233 3.68 17.05 -15.23
CA MET A 233 3.56 18.51 -15.18
C MET A 233 4.04 19.21 -16.43
N ASN A 234 4.88 18.57 -17.26
CA ASN A 234 5.39 19.13 -18.52
C ASN A 234 4.29 19.70 -19.44
N PRO A 235 3.14 19.04 -19.66
CA PRO A 235 2.06 19.59 -20.50
C PRO A 235 1.49 20.93 -20.01
N PHE A 236 1.74 21.33 -18.76
CA PHE A 236 1.24 22.59 -18.19
C PHE A 236 2.21 23.75 -18.34
N ASN A 237 3.29 23.57 -19.12
CA ASN A 237 4.30 24.59 -19.40
C ASN A 237 4.84 25.25 -18.11
N PRO A 238 5.41 24.44 -17.17
CA PRO A 238 5.88 24.96 -15.90
C PRO A 238 7.03 25.95 -16.10
N THR A 239 7.12 26.94 -15.22
CA THR A 239 8.28 27.83 -15.14
C THR A 239 9.54 27.05 -14.75
N ASP A 240 10.72 27.61 -14.98
CA ASP A 240 11.99 26.99 -14.57
C ASP A 240 12.04 26.66 -13.07
N ALA A 241 11.43 27.51 -12.24
CA ALA A 241 11.36 27.29 -10.80
C ALA A 241 10.45 26.11 -10.44
N GLU A 242 9.27 26.02 -11.07
CA GLU A 242 8.34 24.91 -10.89
C GLU A 242 8.92 23.60 -11.43
N ALA A 243 9.56 23.63 -12.61
CA ALA A 243 10.21 22.46 -13.19
C ALA A 243 11.29 21.89 -12.25
N LYS A 244 12.14 22.75 -11.67
CA LYS A 244 13.14 22.36 -10.66
C LYS A 244 12.51 21.80 -9.38
N LEU A 245 11.30 22.23 -9.02
CA LEU A 245 10.56 21.68 -7.89
C LEU A 245 10.01 20.28 -8.22
N TYR A 246 9.39 20.11 -9.39
CA TYR A 246 8.82 18.83 -9.84
C TYR A 246 9.88 17.72 -10.02
N GLU A 247 11.13 18.09 -10.31
CA GLU A 247 12.27 17.16 -10.37
C GLU A 247 12.60 16.50 -9.01
N LYS A 248 12.16 17.09 -7.89
CA LYS A 248 12.38 16.52 -6.55
C LYS A 248 11.40 15.41 -6.22
N PHE A 249 10.24 15.37 -6.88
CA PHE A 249 9.24 14.33 -6.64
C PHE A 249 9.67 13.03 -7.32
N LYS A 250 9.84 12.00 -6.50
CA LYS A 250 10.17 10.64 -6.93
C LYS A 250 9.05 9.71 -6.50
N TYR A 251 8.85 8.65 -7.26
CA TYR A 251 7.94 7.57 -6.90
C TYR A 251 8.73 6.26 -6.86
N GLY A 252 8.37 5.40 -5.91
CA GLY A 252 8.76 4.00 -5.93
C GLY A 252 7.77 3.16 -6.73
N THR A 253 8.13 1.92 -6.98
CA THR A 253 7.22 0.90 -7.51
C THR A 253 6.82 -0.02 -6.38
N TYR A 254 5.52 -0.30 -6.33
CA TYR A 254 4.90 -1.30 -5.48
C TYR A 254 4.23 -2.27 -6.43
N TRP A 255 4.38 -3.57 -6.23
CA TRP A 255 3.75 -4.64 -7.01
C TRP A 255 2.97 -5.52 -6.05
N THR A 256 1.72 -5.82 -6.40
CA THR A 256 0.94 -6.88 -5.77
C THR A 256 0.74 -7.97 -6.80
N GLY A 257 0.86 -9.24 -6.43
CA GLY A 257 0.62 -10.31 -7.39
C GLY A 257 0.34 -11.64 -6.71
N LEU A 258 0.09 -12.64 -7.54
CA LEU A 258 -0.13 -14.01 -7.10
C LEU A 258 1.02 -14.91 -7.57
N VAL A 259 1.35 -15.89 -6.75
CA VAL A 259 2.35 -16.90 -7.06
C VAL A 259 1.85 -18.27 -6.68
N ARG A 260 2.15 -19.24 -7.55
CA ARG A 260 1.84 -20.64 -7.33
C ARG A 260 3.09 -21.46 -7.06
N GLY A 261 3.06 -22.22 -5.97
CA GLY A 261 4.16 -23.10 -5.55
C GLY A 261 5.35 -22.37 -4.92
N GLY A 262 6.29 -23.13 -4.36
CA GLY A 262 7.47 -22.60 -3.65
C GLY A 262 7.28 -22.34 -2.16
N ILE A 263 6.04 -22.35 -1.65
CA ILE A 263 5.71 -22.22 -0.23
C ILE A 263 4.56 -23.21 0.10
N PRO A 264 4.60 -23.94 1.22
CA PRO A 264 3.51 -24.82 1.64
C PRO A 264 2.21 -24.07 1.96
N ASP A 265 1.08 -24.76 1.81
CA ASP A 265 -0.23 -24.25 2.22
C ASP A 265 -0.28 -23.94 3.72
N GLY A 266 -1.03 -22.90 4.09
CA GLY A 266 -1.16 -22.46 5.48
C GLY A 266 0.07 -21.75 6.07
N ILE A 267 1.13 -21.57 5.28
CA ILE A 267 2.33 -20.82 5.66
C ILE A 267 2.37 -19.49 4.92
N SER A 268 2.50 -18.40 5.67
CA SER A 268 2.88 -17.09 5.13
C SER A 268 4.35 -16.81 5.42
N VAL A 269 5.02 -16.10 4.53
CA VAL A 269 6.43 -15.71 4.68
C VAL A 269 6.50 -14.20 4.80
N GLN A 270 7.10 -13.72 5.89
CA GLN A 270 7.46 -12.31 6.05
C GLN A 270 8.95 -12.15 5.79
N ASN A 271 9.32 -11.21 4.92
CA ASN A 271 10.72 -10.89 4.70
C ASN A 271 11.32 -10.23 5.95
N SER A 272 12.49 -10.73 6.35
CA SER A 272 13.24 -10.28 7.51
C SER A 272 14.72 -10.43 7.23
N ALA A 273 15.39 -9.33 6.90
CA ALA A 273 16.75 -9.33 6.41
C ALA A 273 17.75 -9.51 7.56
N ASN A 274 18.46 -10.63 7.60
CA ASN A 274 19.47 -10.87 8.63
C ASN A 274 20.64 -9.88 8.48
N GLY A 275 21.06 -9.32 9.61
CA GLY A 275 22.18 -8.38 9.69
C GLY A 275 21.84 -6.93 9.30
N SER A 276 20.60 -6.63 8.91
CA SER A 276 20.15 -5.24 8.77
C SER A 276 19.64 -4.67 10.10
N PRO A 277 19.71 -3.34 10.31
CA PRO A 277 19.06 -2.70 11.44
C PRO A 277 17.58 -3.08 11.52
N TYR A 278 17.17 -3.58 12.69
CA TYR A 278 15.80 -4.03 12.97
C TYR A 278 15.27 -5.12 12.02
N TYR A 279 16.14 -5.84 11.32
CA TYR A 279 15.80 -6.85 10.32
C TYR A 279 14.97 -6.33 9.14
N LEU A 280 14.98 -5.01 8.92
CA LEU A 280 14.26 -4.39 7.81
C LEU A 280 14.96 -4.67 6.48
N PRO A 281 14.21 -5.02 5.41
CA PRO A 281 14.80 -5.20 4.09
C PRO A 281 15.21 -3.86 3.46
N GLY A 282 16.27 -3.90 2.66
CA GLY A 282 16.66 -2.79 1.79
C GLY A 282 15.92 -2.86 0.45
N SER A 283 15.74 -1.71 -0.20
CA SER A 283 15.15 -1.65 -1.56
C SER A 283 16.13 -2.12 -2.64
N PRO A 284 15.68 -2.86 -3.68
CA PRO A 284 14.34 -3.45 -3.84
C PRO A 284 14.17 -4.72 -2.99
N TYR A 285 12.94 -5.05 -2.61
CA TYR A 285 12.63 -6.28 -1.86
C TYR A 285 11.22 -6.82 -2.15
N VAL A 286 11.03 -8.12 -1.93
CA VAL A 286 9.71 -8.71 -1.73
C VAL A 286 9.38 -8.57 -0.24
N GLU A 287 8.25 -7.97 0.10
CA GLU A 287 7.82 -7.77 1.48
C GLU A 287 7.41 -9.10 2.10
N ASN A 288 6.56 -9.84 1.42
CA ASN A 288 5.94 -11.03 1.97
C ASN A 288 5.41 -11.96 0.86
N PHE A 289 5.08 -13.18 1.27
CA PHE A 289 4.22 -14.11 0.54
C PHE A 289 3.13 -14.60 1.49
N ASP A 290 1.90 -14.14 1.32
CA ASP A 290 0.77 -14.52 2.20
C ASP A 290 -0.04 -15.65 1.59
N PHE A 291 -0.34 -16.67 2.37
CA PHE A 291 -1.24 -17.72 1.93
C PHE A 291 -2.65 -17.14 1.74
N THR A 292 -3.24 -17.40 0.58
CA THR A 292 -4.54 -16.79 0.20
C THR A 292 -5.75 -17.55 0.74
N GLY A 293 -5.54 -18.69 1.40
CA GLY A 293 -6.58 -19.67 1.71
C GLY A 293 -6.87 -20.64 0.55
N VAL A 294 -6.34 -20.37 -0.66
CA VAL A 294 -6.44 -21.26 -1.83
C VAL A 294 -5.21 -22.15 -1.93
N PRO A 295 -5.36 -23.49 -2.01
CA PRO A 295 -4.22 -24.40 -2.12
C PRO A 295 -3.23 -24.05 -3.23
N GLY A 296 -1.96 -24.04 -2.86
CA GLY A 296 -0.81 -23.72 -3.69
C GLY A 296 -0.67 -22.25 -4.07
N LEU A 297 -1.52 -21.34 -3.57
CA LEU A 297 -1.60 -19.95 -4.00
C LEU A 297 -1.25 -18.97 -2.88
N HIS A 298 -0.26 -18.13 -3.15
CA HIS A 298 0.16 -17.04 -2.26
C HIS A 298 0.06 -15.70 -2.97
N SER A 299 -0.34 -14.64 -2.25
CA SER A 299 -0.16 -13.27 -2.71
C SER A 299 1.21 -12.76 -2.30
N PHE A 300 1.80 -11.85 -3.05
CA PHE A 300 3.05 -11.19 -2.69
C PHE A 300 2.97 -9.70 -2.89
N HIS A 301 3.77 -8.96 -2.12
CA HIS A 301 4.06 -7.56 -2.39
C HIS A 301 5.55 -7.37 -2.64
N ALA A 302 5.92 -6.55 -3.63
CA ALA A 302 7.31 -6.21 -3.92
C ALA A 302 7.49 -4.70 -4.10
N VAL A 303 8.57 -4.15 -3.56
CA VAL A 303 8.80 -2.71 -3.46
C VAL A 303 10.18 -2.33 -3.99
N SER A 304 10.25 -1.21 -4.73
CA SER A 304 11.51 -0.55 -5.12
C SER A 304 11.40 0.97 -5.05
N THR A 305 12.38 1.65 -4.44
CA THR A 305 12.44 3.12 -4.32
C THR A 305 12.98 3.83 -5.56
N ASP A 306 13.77 3.15 -6.38
CA ASP A 306 14.33 3.69 -7.63
C ASP A 306 13.63 3.10 -8.88
N GLY A 307 12.59 2.30 -8.64
CA GLY A 307 11.82 1.62 -9.66
C GLY A 307 12.46 0.31 -10.12
N PHE A 308 13.77 0.14 -10.14
CA PHE A 308 14.42 -1.05 -10.70
C PHE A 308 14.55 -2.20 -9.68
N PRO A 309 14.50 -3.49 -10.08
CA PRO A 309 14.05 -4.02 -11.39
C PRO A 309 12.53 -4.02 -11.55
N LEU A 310 11.80 -3.49 -10.57
CA LEU A 310 10.34 -3.49 -10.48
C LEU A 310 9.66 -2.40 -11.33
N ASN A 311 10.30 -1.90 -12.38
CA ASN A 311 9.76 -0.83 -13.22
C ASN A 311 8.93 -1.38 -14.38
N THR A 312 8.88 -2.71 -14.49
CA THR A 312 8.09 -3.47 -15.46
C THR A 312 7.54 -4.72 -14.81
N GLU A 313 6.44 -5.24 -15.34
CA GLU A 313 5.84 -6.50 -14.92
C GLU A 313 6.82 -7.68 -15.04
N VAL A 314 7.57 -7.73 -16.14
CA VAL A 314 8.61 -8.76 -16.37
C VAL A 314 9.69 -8.68 -15.29
N GLY A 315 10.16 -7.48 -14.98
CA GLY A 315 11.16 -7.27 -13.94
C GLY A 315 10.65 -7.65 -12.55
N ALA A 316 9.39 -7.33 -12.22
CA ALA A 316 8.76 -7.75 -10.98
C ALA A 316 8.60 -9.28 -10.88
N THR A 317 8.21 -9.92 -11.98
CA THR A 317 8.09 -11.37 -12.10
C THR A 317 9.43 -12.06 -11.88
N VAL A 318 10.48 -11.62 -12.60
CA VAL A 318 11.83 -12.20 -12.50
C VAL A 318 12.39 -12.01 -11.09
N PHE A 319 12.27 -10.80 -10.53
CA PHE A 319 12.79 -10.49 -9.20
C PHE A 319 12.10 -11.32 -8.10
N THR A 320 10.78 -11.43 -8.15
CA THR A 320 10.00 -12.20 -7.17
C THR A 320 10.28 -13.69 -7.29
N THR A 321 10.36 -14.21 -8.52
CA THR A 321 10.71 -15.62 -8.78
C THR A 321 12.09 -15.94 -8.22
N ALA A 322 13.06 -15.04 -8.35
CA ALA A 322 14.40 -15.23 -7.78
C ALA A 322 14.37 -15.42 -6.25
N GLN A 323 13.50 -14.72 -5.51
CA GLN A 323 13.38 -14.91 -4.05
C GLN A 323 12.82 -16.30 -3.69
N LEU A 324 11.86 -16.82 -4.46
CA LEU A 324 11.31 -18.17 -4.28
C LEU A 324 12.35 -19.25 -4.61
N VAL A 325 13.15 -19.03 -5.66
CA VAL A 325 14.28 -19.90 -6.01
C VAL A 325 15.32 -19.90 -4.89
N SER A 326 15.65 -18.75 -4.30
CA SER A 326 16.55 -18.67 -3.15
C SER A 326 16.06 -19.53 -1.97
N MET A 327 14.78 -19.50 -1.64
CA MET A 327 14.21 -20.37 -0.58
C MET A 327 14.30 -21.86 -0.94
N THR A 328 14.10 -22.20 -2.21
CA THR A 328 14.22 -23.58 -2.71
C THR A 328 15.66 -24.08 -2.60
N LEU A 329 16.64 -23.28 -3.05
CA LEU A 329 18.07 -23.60 -2.95
C LEU A 329 18.55 -23.70 -1.51
N ALA A 330 17.99 -22.87 -0.62
CA ALA A 330 18.25 -22.92 0.82
C ALA A 330 17.58 -24.12 1.52
N LYS A 331 16.74 -24.89 0.82
CA LYS A 331 15.92 -25.98 1.36
C LYS A 331 15.05 -25.54 2.54
N THR A 332 14.59 -24.29 2.51
CA THR A 332 13.79 -23.70 3.59
C THR A 332 12.40 -24.33 3.68
N PHE A 333 11.84 -24.68 2.52
CA PHE A 333 10.64 -25.49 2.42
C PHE A 333 10.91 -26.70 1.52
N ASN A 334 10.30 -27.83 1.85
CA ASN A 334 10.36 -29.04 1.04
C ASN A 334 9.11 -29.13 0.16
N VAL A 335 9.05 -28.31 -0.89
CA VAL A 335 7.91 -28.22 -1.82
C VAL A 335 8.34 -28.68 -3.21
N GLN A 336 7.49 -29.47 -3.86
CA GLN A 336 7.70 -29.94 -5.24
C GLN A 336 7.12 -28.94 -6.24
N GLY A 337 7.82 -28.72 -7.37
CA GLY A 337 7.39 -27.82 -8.46
C GLY A 337 8.20 -26.53 -8.55
N VAL A 338 8.32 -25.98 -9.76
CA VAL A 338 8.97 -24.69 -10.01
C VAL A 338 7.97 -23.57 -9.68
N PRO A 339 8.30 -22.63 -8.78
CA PRO A 339 7.42 -21.51 -8.46
C PRO A 339 7.09 -20.70 -9.72
N LYS A 340 5.82 -20.33 -9.88
CA LYS A 340 5.36 -19.54 -11.04
C LYS A 340 4.55 -18.34 -10.57
N VAL A 341 5.04 -17.14 -10.84
CA VAL A 341 4.27 -15.91 -10.71
C VAL A 341 3.17 -15.91 -11.77
N GLU A 342 1.93 -15.71 -11.35
CA GLU A 342 0.79 -15.63 -12.26
C GLU A 342 0.75 -14.21 -12.84
N SER A 343 1.00 -14.09 -14.14
CA SER A 343 0.97 -12.83 -14.90
C SER A 343 -0.41 -12.66 -15.53
N ASP A 344 -1.41 -12.33 -14.71
CA ASP A 344 -2.67 -11.76 -15.19
C ASP A 344 -2.92 -10.51 -14.32
N PHE A 345 -2.26 -9.41 -14.69
CA PHE A 345 -2.43 -8.10 -14.07
C PHE A 345 -3.59 -7.32 -14.69
#